data_AF-A0A4R3U1U5-F1
#
_entry.id   AF-A0A4R3U1U5-F1
#
_cell.length_a   1.000
_cell.length_b   1.000
_cell.length_c   1.000
_cell.angle_alpha   90.00
_cell.angle_beta   90.00
_cell.angle_gamma   90.00
#
_symmetry.space_group_name_H-M   'P 1'
#
loop_
_entity.id
_entity.type
_entity.pdbx_description
1 polymer ?
#
loop_
_entity_poly.entity_id
_entity_poly.type
_entity_poly.pdbx_seq_one_letter_code
_entity_poly.pdbx_strand_id
1 'polypeptide(L)'
;MTQDAARIFDFLTGAEADYMDGVIDKHRETIWAKPLIAEIDASGGLRSENMAKLFELRFGNALSEAGVQPRYEVPGEAASKIDFGFASEGKEFLVEMMRLEETDAVRKATIVKEIEGGVVMAERHLHSDAGDPKQTPEGETLKAVQRICKKHEKDGRPHKFPSPAGATHVLLVDMRAFKHGGDKADRAHIALGGKFVPQPFRHYFEGKLITGVFDSETNQKGAAEARERLHFIGFVNEKAYGDGTFGPSIQFIANNNLFKSAEDAQEALAGWPLGVPEILNAPFGATSANVAKLAKAMSAITVAEGADLSRLLKDRWGLSS
;
A
#
# COMPACT_ATOMS: atom_id res chain seq x y z
N MET A 1 -22.86 22.83 -18.67
CA MET A 1 -21.77 21.89 -18.36
C MET A 1 -22.35 20.81 -17.49
N THR A 2 -22.55 19.62 -18.04
CA THR A 2 -23.05 18.45 -17.31
C THR A 2 -22.02 18.04 -16.24
N GLN A 3 -22.51 17.46 -15.16
CA GLN A 3 -21.73 16.96 -14.01
C GLN A 3 -20.70 15.87 -14.35
N ASP A 4 -20.58 15.47 -15.62
CA ASP A 4 -19.82 14.32 -16.11
C ASP A 4 -18.37 14.61 -16.52
N ALA A 5 -17.87 15.84 -16.36
CA ALA A 5 -16.42 16.08 -16.38
C ALA A 5 -15.70 15.52 -15.12
N ALA A 6 -16.44 14.82 -14.26
CA ALA A 6 -16.03 14.42 -12.92
C ALA A 6 -15.18 13.14 -12.93
N ARG A 7 -13.91 13.29 -12.52
CA ARG A 7 -12.94 12.21 -12.18
C ARG A 7 -12.22 11.54 -13.36
N ILE A 8 -11.58 12.34 -14.20
CA ILE A 8 -10.86 11.83 -15.37
C ILE A 8 -9.65 10.96 -15.01
N PHE A 9 -9.06 11.10 -13.81
CA PHE A 9 -7.95 10.23 -13.35
C PHE A 9 -8.27 9.42 -12.08
N ASP A 10 -9.52 9.42 -11.60
CA ASP A 10 -9.98 8.68 -10.41
C ASP A 10 -11.33 7.99 -10.68
N PHE A 11 -11.31 7.03 -11.61
CA PHE A 11 -12.50 6.34 -12.10
C PHE A 11 -12.36 4.82 -12.01
N LEU A 12 -13.50 4.16 -11.90
CA LEU A 12 -13.61 2.70 -11.98
C LEU A 12 -13.41 2.27 -13.43
N THR A 13 -12.34 1.53 -13.71
CA THR A 13 -12.10 1.00 -15.07
C THR A 13 -13.03 -0.16 -15.39
N GLY A 14 -13.33 -0.40 -16.68
CA GLY A 14 -14.14 -1.56 -17.09
C GLY A 14 -13.55 -2.89 -16.62
N ALA A 15 -12.22 -3.08 -16.78
CA ALA A 15 -11.54 -4.30 -16.33
C ALA A 15 -11.62 -4.50 -14.80
N GLU A 16 -11.57 -3.41 -14.02
CA GLU A 16 -11.79 -3.48 -12.57
C GLU A 16 -13.23 -3.84 -12.25
N ALA A 17 -14.20 -3.20 -12.92
CA ALA A 17 -15.63 -3.50 -12.72
C ALA A 17 -15.94 -4.97 -13.04
N ASP A 18 -15.51 -5.48 -14.19
CA ASP A 18 -15.74 -6.86 -14.61
C ASP A 18 -15.14 -7.87 -13.62
N TYR A 19 -13.92 -7.60 -13.15
CA TYR A 19 -13.29 -8.45 -12.13
C TYR A 19 -14.04 -8.38 -10.79
N MET A 20 -14.40 -7.17 -10.35
CA MET A 20 -15.08 -6.97 -9.07
C MET A 20 -16.50 -7.53 -9.07
N ASP A 21 -17.19 -7.59 -10.20
CA ASP A 21 -18.50 -8.26 -10.32
C ASP A 21 -18.38 -9.75 -9.95
N GLY A 22 -17.40 -10.44 -10.54
CA GLY A 22 -17.09 -11.83 -10.19
C GLY A 22 -16.68 -12.02 -8.73
N VAL A 23 -15.94 -11.06 -8.16
CA VAL A 23 -15.57 -11.06 -6.73
C VAL A 23 -16.79 -10.90 -5.83
N ILE A 24 -17.71 -9.99 -6.16
CA ILE A 24 -18.96 -9.78 -5.41
C ILE A 24 -19.76 -11.08 -5.39
N ASP A 25 -19.97 -11.72 -6.55
CA ASP A 25 -20.74 -12.95 -6.62
C ASP A 25 -20.09 -14.11 -5.86
N LYS A 26 -18.76 -14.23 -5.96
CA LYS A 26 -17.98 -15.24 -5.23
C LYS A 26 -18.13 -15.11 -3.71
N HIS A 27 -18.19 -13.89 -3.19
CA HIS A 27 -18.18 -13.62 -1.75
C HIS A 27 -19.54 -13.22 -1.17
N ARG A 28 -20.60 -13.23 -1.98
CA ARG A 28 -21.93 -12.75 -1.58
C ARG A 28 -22.46 -13.37 -0.27
N GLU A 29 -22.17 -14.65 -0.05
CA GLU A 29 -22.59 -15.38 1.14
C GLU A 29 -21.48 -15.60 2.19
N THR A 30 -20.28 -15.05 1.99
CA THR A 30 -19.21 -15.18 3.00
C THR A 30 -19.43 -14.19 4.15
N ILE A 31 -19.25 -14.66 5.38
CA ILE A 31 -19.60 -13.91 6.60
C ILE A 31 -18.87 -12.55 6.65
N TRP A 32 -17.59 -12.53 6.28
CA TRP A 32 -16.78 -11.32 6.35
C TRP A 32 -17.17 -10.30 5.27
N ALA A 33 -17.54 -10.75 4.06
CA ALA A 33 -17.79 -9.85 2.92
C ALA A 33 -19.23 -9.36 2.85
N LYS A 34 -20.18 -10.14 3.39
CA LYS A 34 -21.62 -9.83 3.35
C LYS A 34 -21.97 -8.40 3.76
N PRO A 35 -21.48 -7.84 4.90
CA PRO A 35 -21.76 -6.44 5.26
C PRO A 35 -21.17 -5.45 4.25
N LEU A 36 -19.95 -5.68 3.78
CA LEU A 36 -19.27 -4.83 2.80
C LEU A 36 -19.99 -4.82 1.44
N ILE A 37 -20.41 -5.98 0.95
CA ILE A 37 -21.18 -6.11 -0.31
C ILE A 37 -22.55 -5.43 -0.17
N ALA A 38 -23.24 -5.62 0.96
CA ALA A 38 -24.51 -4.94 1.20
C ALA A 38 -24.39 -3.41 1.18
N GLU A 39 -23.29 -2.86 1.72
CA GLU A 39 -23.00 -1.42 1.64
C GLU A 39 -22.71 -0.96 0.20
N ILE A 40 -21.97 -1.76 -0.58
CA ILE A 40 -21.71 -1.49 -2.00
C ILE A 40 -23.03 -1.48 -2.78
N ASP A 41 -23.87 -2.49 -2.61
CA ASP A 41 -25.18 -2.60 -3.28
C ASP A 41 -26.12 -1.45 -2.90
N ALA A 42 -26.23 -1.15 -1.60
CA ALA A 42 -27.03 -0.02 -1.10
C ALA A 42 -26.51 1.33 -1.62
N SER A 43 -25.20 1.41 -1.83
CA SER A 43 -24.53 2.54 -2.46
C SER A 43 -24.44 2.35 -3.97
N GLY A 44 -25.40 1.72 -4.65
CA GLY A 44 -25.50 1.74 -6.11
C GLY A 44 -24.50 0.86 -6.89
N GLY A 45 -23.87 -0.12 -6.25
CA GLY A 45 -23.11 -1.18 -6.91
C GLY A 45 -21.73 -0.77 -7.46
N LEU A 46 -21.37 -1.28 -8.64
CA LEU A 46 -20.07 -1.03 -9.28
C LEU A 46 -20.01 0.39 -9.87
N ARG A 47 -19.61 1.37 -9.06
CA ARG A 47 -19.43 2.77 -9.48
C ARG A 47 -18.21 3.43 -8.83
N SER A 48 -17.71 4.50 -9.44
CA SER A 48 -16.53 5.24 -8.98
C SER A 48 -16.65 5.75 -7.54
N GLU A 49 -17.85 6.07 -7.06
CA GLU A 49 -18.12 6.47 -5.68
C GLU A 49 -17.81 5.36 -4.66
N ASN A 50 -17.91 4.10 -5.08
CA ASN A 50 -17.70 2.93 -4.21
C ASN A 50 -16.28 2.38 -4.26
N MET A 51 -15.35 2.99 -5.01
CA MET A 51 -13.99 2.46 -5.17
C MET A 51 -13.24 2.25 -3.86
N ALA A 52 -13.53 2.99 -2.78
CA ALA A 52 -12.98 2.71 -1.45
C ALA A 52 -13.41 1.34 -0.93
N LYS A 53 -14.71 1.04 -1.01
CA LYS A 53 -15.27 -0.26 -0.60
C LYS A 53 -14.89 -1.38 -1.55
N LEU A 54 -14.79 -1.10 -2.85
CA LEU A 54 -14.27 -2.06 -3.82
C LEU A 54 -12.79 -2.40 -3.57
N PHE A 55 -11.99 -1.42 -3.16
CA PHE A 55 -10.60 -1.64 -2.76
C PHE A 55 -10.50 -2.52 -1.50
N GLU A 56 -11.35 -2.30 -0.50
CA GLU A 56 -11.48 -3.19 0.67
C GLU A 56 -11.85 -4.63 0.26
N LEU A 57 -12.88 -4.77 -0.59
CA LEU A 57 -13.35 -6.08 -1.05
C LEU A 57 -12.28 -6.81 -1.89
N ARG A 58 -11.55 -6.05 -2.71
CA ARG A 58 -10.44 -6.54 -3.55
C ARG A 58 -9.32 -7.13 -2.70
N PHE A 59 -8.96 -6.49 -1.59
CA PHE A 59 -7.96 -6.99 -0.64
C PHE A 59 -8.47 -8.22 0.11
N GLY A 60 -9.71 -8.17 0.62
CA GLY A 60 -10.33 -9.33 1.28
C GLY A 60 -10.40 -10.56 0.38
N ASN A 61 -10.71 -10.37 -0.91
CA ASN A 61 -10.63 -11.44 -1.91
C ASN A 61 -9.21 -11.97 -2.07
N ALA A 62 -8.20 -11.09 -2.17
CA ALA A 62 -6.80 -11.52 -2.28
C ALA A 62 -6.34 -12.35 -1.07
N LEU A 63 -6.79 -12.02 0.14
CA LEU A 63 -6.55 -12.84 1.34
C LEU A 63 -7.23 -14.20 1.22
N SER A 64 -8.50 -14.22 0.81
CA SER A 64 -9.24 -15.47 0.63
C SER A 64 -8.60 -16.40 -0.41
N GLU A 65 -8.08 -15.85 -1.52
CA GLU A 65 -7.35 -16.64 -2.53
C GLU A 65 -6.03 -17.20 -2.01
N ALA A 66 -5.40 -16.52 -1.06
CA ALA A 66 -4.23 -17.02 -0.35
C ALA A 66 -4.57 -18.04 0.75
N GLY A 67 -5.84 -18.44 0.87
CA GLY A 67 -6.30 -19.38 1.90
C GLY A 67 -6.41 -18.75 3.30
N VAL A 68 -6.32 -17.42 3.41
CA VAL A 68 -6.45 -16.70 4.68
C VAL A 68 -7.88 -16.20 4.84
N GLN A 69 -8.47 -16.47 6.01
CA GLN A 69 -9.81 -15.99 6.32
C GLN A 69 -9.75 -14.60 6.98
N PRO A 70 -10.19 -13.54 6.30
CA PRO A 70 -10.21 -12.20 6.89
C PRO A 70 -11.35 -12.05 7.91
N ARG A 71 -11.13 -11.23 8.92
CA ARG A 71 -12.17 -10.67 9.80
C ARG A 71 -12.37 -9.21 9.40
N TYR A 72 -13.56 -8.86 8.92
CA TYR A 72 -13.89 -7.49 8.52
C TYR A 72 -14.32 -6.65 9.72
N GLU A 73 -13.93 -5.38 9.75
CA GLU A 73 -14.30 -4.40 10.78
C GLU A 73 -13.95 -4.84 12.22
N VAL A 74 -12.70 -5.23 12.45
CA VAL A 74 -12.23 -5.65 13.78
C VAL A 74 -12.09 -4.44 14.73
N PRO A 75 -12.19 -4.65 16.06
CA PRO A 75 -12.04 -3.56 17.02
C PRO A 75 -10.70 -2.84 16.90
N GLY A 76 -10.75 -1.51 16.83
CA GLY A 76 -9.61 -0.62 16.91
C GLY A 76 -9.63 0.22 18.19
N GLU A 77 -8.74 1.21 18.23
CA GLU A 77 -8.60 2.16 19.34
C GLU A 77 -9.85 3.06 19.46
N ALA A 78 -10.21 3.45 20.69
CA ALA A 78 -11.32 4.37 20.97
C ALA A 78 -12.66 4.02 20.28
N ALA A 79 -13.04 2.74 20.30
CA ALA A 79 -14.25 2.19 19.65
C ALA A 79 -14.31 2.39 18.12
N SER A 80 -13.17 2.68 17.50
CA SER A 80 -13.04 2.62 16.05
C SER A 80 -13.03 1.17 15.56
N LYS A 81 -13.14 1.01 14.25
CA LYS A 81 -12.99 -0.26 13.55
C LYS A 81 -11.78 -0.17 12.63
N ILE A 82 -11.03 -1.24 12.52
CA ILE A 82 -9.98 -1.45 11.52
C ILE A 82 -10.57 -2.35 10.44
N ASP A 83 -10.35 -2.01 9.17
CA ASP A 83 -11.03 -2.68 8.06
C ASP A 83 -10.82 -4.20 8.07
N PHE A 84 -9.60 -4.68 8.35
CA PHE A 84 -9.33 -6.11 8.40
C PHE A 84 -8.42 -6.53 9.56
N GLY A 85 -8.68 -7.72 10.10
CA GLY A 85 -7.74 -8.46 10.92
C GLY A 85 -7.64 -9.93 10.51
N PHE A 86 -6.45 -10.49 10.46
CA PHE A 86 -6.24 -11.90 10.07
C PHE A 86 -4.97 -12.49 10.67
N ALA A 87 -4.91 -13.82 10.70
CA ALA A 87 -3.74 -14.58 11.11
C ALA A 87 -3.12 -15.26 9.89
N SER A 88 -1.80 -15.22 9.76
CA SER A 88 -1.06 -15.92 8.71
C SER A 88 0.32 -16.31 9.23
N GLU A 89 0.70 -17.57 9.04
CA GLU A 89 1.99 -18.13 9.48
C GLU A 89 2.35 -17.82 10.95
N GLY A 90 1.35 -17.86 11.84
CA GLY A 90 1.53 -17.58 13.27
C GLY A 90 1.69 -16.10 13.63
N LYS A 91 1.48 -15.18 12.68
CA LYS A 91 1.47 -13.73 12.90
C LYS A 91 0.06 -13.17 12.76
N GLU A 92 -0.29 -12.25 13.64
CA GLU A 92 -1.54 -11.49 13.55
C GLU A 92 -1.29 -10.17 12.81
N PHE A 93 -2.18 -9.82 11.90
CA PHE A 93 -2.16 -8.57 11.15
C PHE A 93 -3.44 -7.78 11.40
N LEU A 94 -3.29 -6.47 11.58
CA LEU A 94 -4.38 -5.50 11.55
C LEU A 94 -4.12 -4.55 10.37
N VAL A 95 -5.06 -4.48 9.44
CA VAL A 95 -4.93 -3.74 8.19
C VAL A 95 -6.06 -2.72 8.07
N GLU A 96 -5.69 -1.45 8.09
CA GLU A 96 -6.56 -0.34 7.72
C GLU A 96 -6.29 0.02 6.25
N MET A 97 -7.33 0.43 5.53
CA MET A 97 -7.24 0.78 4.13
C MET A 97 -7.69 2.22 3.92
N MET A 98 -7.08 2.89 2.94
CA MET A 98 -7.54 4.20 2.49
C MET A 98 -7.17 4.44 1.05
N ARG A 99 -7.88 5.38 0.42
CA ARG A 99 -7.56 5.86 -0.93
C ARG A 99 -7.07 7.30 -0.87
N LEU A 100 -6.01 7.61 -1.62
CA LEU A 100 -5.67 8.98 -1.97
C LEU A 100 -6.48 9.37 -3.20
N GLU A 101 -7.70 9.84 -2.97
CA GLU A 101 -8.57 10.39 -4.01
C GLU A 101 -8.00 11.68 -4.60
N GLU A 102 -8.41 11.98 -5.83
CA GLU A 102 -8.17 13.29 -6.44
C GLU A 102 -8.64 14.42 -5.53
N THR A 103 -7.78 15.43 -5.38
CA THR A 103 -8.12 16.62 -4.61
C THR A 103 -8.91 17.59 -5.45
N ASP A 104 -9.80 18.37 -4.83
CA ASP A 104 -10.51 19.44 -5.55
C ASP A 104 -9.57 20.47 -6.18
N ALA A 105 -8.38 20.66 -5.61
CA ALA A 105 -7.34 21.51 -6.19
C ALA A 105 -6.81 20.92 -7.51
N VAL A 106 -6.46 19.63 -7.52
CA VAL A 106 -6.03 18.90 -8.73
C VAL A 106 -7.13 18.82 -9.77
N ARG A 107 -8.38 18.60 -9.36
CA ARG A 107 -9.54 18.61 -10.28
C ARG A 107 -9.67 19.94 -11.00
N LYS A 108 -9.52 21.05 -10.27
CA LYS A 108 -9.54 22.41 -10.86
C LYS A 108 -8.35 22.69 -11.78
N ALA A 109 -7.24 21.96 -11.65
CA ALA A 109 -6.07 22.05 -12.51
C ALA A 109 -6.14 21.14 -13.76
N THR A 110 -7.23 20.38 -13.92
CA THR A 110 -7.42 19.49 -15.08
C THR A 110 -8.06 20.27 -16.23
N ILE A 111 -7.39 20.31 -17.38
CA ILE A 111 -7.89 20.95 -18.59
C ILE A 111 -8.41 19.86 -19.53
N VAL A 112 -9.68 19.95 -19.90
CA VAL A 112 -10.31 19.09 -20.92
C VAL A 112 -10.33 19.84 -22.24
N LYS A 113 -9.66 19.30 -23.26
CA LYS A 113 -9.61 19.82 -24.62
C LYS A 113 -10.25 18.81 -25.56
N GLU A 114 -11.23 19.24 -26.32
CA GLU A 114 -11.72 18.47 -27.46
C GLU A 114 -10.83 18.79 -28.66
N ILE A 115 -10.20 17.77 -29.24
CA ILE A 115 -9.38 17.88 -30.44
C ILE A 115 -10.15 17.33 -31.66
N GLU A 116 -9.69 17.66 -32.87
CA GLU A 116 -10.35 17.31 -34.13
C GLU A 116 -10.74 15.82 -34.19
N GLY A 117 -11.97 15.57 -34.63
CA GLY A 117 -12.56 14.22 -34.68
C GLY A 117 -13.33 13.80 -33.43
N GLY A 118 -13.59 14.72 -32.49
CA GLY A 118 -14.40 14.45 -31.29
C GLY A 118 -13.63 13.68 -30.20
N VAL A 119 -12.30 13.65 -30.30
CA VAL A 119 -11.45 13.04 -29.28
C VAL A 119 -11.29 14.02 -28.12
N VAL A 120 -11.63 13.58 -26.91
CA VAL A 120 -11.47 14.37 -25.69
C VAL A 120 -10.13 14.04 -25.05
N MET A 121 -9.25 15.02 -24.93
CA MET A 121 -7.98 14.93 -24.22
C MET A 121 -8.09 15.65 -22.89
N ALA A 122 -7.78 14.97 -21.79
CA ALA A 122 -7.65 15.60 -20.48
C ALA A 122 -6.18 15.68 -20.10
N GLU A 123 -5.72 16.89 -19.80
CA GLU A 123 -4.36 17.15 -19.35
C GLU A 123 -4.37 17.60 -17.90
N ARG A 124 -3.53 16.96 -17.08
CA ARG A 124 -3.32 17.35 -15.68
C ARG A 124 -1.99 18.06 -15.55
N HIS A 125 -2.08 19.38 -15.40
CA HIS A 125 -0.93 20.26 -15.38
C HIS A 125 -0.62 20.67 -13.93
N LEU A 126 0.06 19.78 -13.19
CA LEU A 126 0.66 20.17 -11.91
C LEU A 126 2.02 20.80 -12.20
N HIS A 127 2.09 22.12 -12.13
CA HIS A 127 3.32 22.87 -12.38
C HIS A 127 3.90 23.42 -11.09
N SER A 128 5.23 23.47 -10.98
CA SER A 128 5.92 24.04 -9.82
C SER A 128 5.70 25.55 -9.68
N ASP A 129 5.21 26.23 -10.72
CA ASP A 129 4.87 27.66 -10.77
C ASP A 129 3.35 27.92 -10.80
N ALA A 130 2.52 26.92 -10.44
CA ALA A 130 1.07 27.09 -10.38
C ALA A 130 0.67 28.24 -9.44
N GLY A 131 -0.31 29.05 -9.87
CA GLY A 131 -0.80 30.18 -9.08
C GLY A 131 -1.46 29.80 -7.75
N ASP A 132 -1.96 28.56 -7.63
CA ASP A 132 -2.32 27.94 -6.35
C ASP A 132 -1.26 26.87 -5.99
N PRO A 133 -0.49 27.05 -4.89
CA PRO A 133 0.49 26.07 -4.43
C PRO A 133 -0.10 24.68 -4.16
N LYS A 134 -1.41 24.56 -3.96
CA LYS A 134 -2.08 23.25 -3.78
C LYS A 134 -2.24 22.47 -5.08
N GLN A 135 -1.94 23.09 -6.22
CA GLN A 135 -1.96 22.46 -7.55
C GLN A 135 -0.55 22.03 -8.01
N THR A 136 0.40 21.88 -7.09
CA THR A 136 1.76 21.43 -7.39
C THR A 136 2.00 19.98 -6.92
N PRO A 137 3.02 19.28 -7.45
CA PRO A 137 3.44 17.98 -6.94
C PRO A 137 3.76 17.99 -5.43
N GLU A 138 4.32 19.09 -4.93
CA GLU A 138 4.65 19.32 -3.52
C GLU A 138 3.37 19.40 -2.67
N GLY A 139 2.37 20.16 -3.13
CA GLY A 139 1.08 20.31 -2.45
C GLY A 139 0.36 18.96 -2.29
N GLU A 140 0.38 18.14 -3.33
CA GLU A 140 -0.19 16.79 -3.29
C GLU A 140 0.58 15.86 -2.33
N THR A 141 1.91 15.87 -2.35
CA THR A 141 2.74 15.09 -1.41
C THR A 141 2.44 15.49 0.04
N LEU A 142 2.39 16.80 0.34
CA LEU A 142 2.06 17.30 1.68
C LEU A 142 0.66 16.84 2.11
N LYS A 143 -0.32 16.88 1.19
CA LYS A 143 -1.69 16.45 1.50
C LYS A 143 -1.78 14.94 1.73
N ALA A 144 -1.01 14.13 1.01
CA ALA A 144 -0.92 12.69 1.26
C ALA A 144 -0.43 12.41 2.69
N VAL A 145 0.65 13.06 3.12
CA VAL A 145 1.14 12.99 4.51
C VAL A 145 0.05 13.39 5.49
N GLN A 146 -0.62 14.52 5.27
CA GLN A 146 -1.71 15.00 6.13
C GLN A 146 -2.87 14.01 6.24
N ARG A 147 -3.32 13.41 5.14
CA ARG A 147 -4.43 12.45 5.14
C ARG A 147 -4.05 11.17 5.90
N ILE A 148 -2.83 10.68 5.72
CA ILE A 148 -2.34 9.49 6.42
C ILE A 148 -2.21 9.76 7.92
N CYS A 149 -1.58 10.87 8.33
CA CYS A 149 -1.47 11.22 9.75
C CYS A 149 -2.86 11.34 10.38
N LYS A 150 -3.79 12.07 9.74
CA LYS A 150 -5.16 12.27 10.25
C LYS A 150 -5.93 10.96 10.49
N LYS A 151 -5.57 9.84 9.85
CA LYS A 151 -6.23 8.54 10.13
C LYS A 151 -5.93 8.00 11.53
N HIS A 152 -4.85 8.43 12.15
CA HIS A 152 -4.37 7.91 13.43
C HIS A 152 -4.82 8.76 14.62
N GLU A 153 -5.55 9.84 14.37
CA GLU A 153 -6.06 10.74 15.42
C GLU A 153 -7.49 11.15 15.14
N LYS A 154 -8.30 11.17 16.21
CA LYS A 154 -9.64 11.75 16.22
C LYS A 154 -9.86 12.47 17.54
N ASP A 155 -10.22 13.75 17.47
CA ASP A 155 -10.52 14.62 18.60
C ASP A 155 -9.39 14.68 19.67
N GLY A 156 -8.14 14.73 19.20
CA GLY A 156 -6.92 14.78 20.00
C GLY A 156 -6.54 13.45 20.65
N ARG A 157 -7.14 12.34 20.21
CA ARG A 157 -6.89 11.00 20.77
C ARG A 157 -6.48 10.02 19.68
N PRO A 158 -5.65 9.00 20.02
CA PRO A 158 -5.35 7.91 19.12
C PRO A 158 -6.61 7.28 18.51
N HIS A 159 -6.55 6.98 17.21
CA HIS A 159 -7.64 6.41 16.42
C HIS A 159 -7.13 5.29 15.52
N LYS A 160 -8.01 4.33 15.18
CA LYS A 160 -7.72 3.11 14.41
C LYS A 160 -6.81 2.13 15.13
N PHE A 161 -5.50 2.29 15.06
CA PHE A 161 -4.58 1.27 15.56
C PHE A 161 -4.40 1.33 17.08
N PRO A 162 -4.56 0.20 17.80
CA PRO A 162 -4.24 0.13 19.22
C PRO A 162 -2.73 0.26 19.44
N SER A 163 -2.29 0.30 20.70
CA SER A 163 -0.87 0.21 21.03
C SER A 163 -0.31 -1.13 20.52
N PRO A 164 0.88 -1.17 19.92
CA PRO A 164 1.47 -2.42 19.44
C PRO A 164 1.57 -3.48 20.54
N ALA A 165 0.82 -4.59 20.38
CA ALA A 165 0.72 -5.67 21.36
C ALA A 165 0.70 -7.05 20.68
N GLY A 166 1.63 -7.26 19.74
CA GLY A 166 1.85 -8.56 19.07
C GLY A 166 1.27 -8.66 17.65
N ALA A 167 0.30 -7.82 17.28
CA ALA A 167 -0.18 -7.72 15.90
C ALA A 167 0.65 -6.71 15.09
N THR A 168 0.95 -7.05 13.84
CA THR A 168 1.56 -6.14 12.87
C THR A 168 0.49 -5.22 12.29
N HIS A 169 0.67 -3.91 12.47
CA HIS A 169 -0.26 -2.88 12.00
C HIS A 169 0.17 -2.34 10.64
N VAL A 170 -0.71 -2.42 9.64
CA VAL A 170 -0.44 -2.01 8.26
C VAL A 170 -1.52 -1.05 7.77
N LEU A 171 -1.11 0.08 7.21
CA LEU A 171 -2.01 0.95 6.45
C LEU A 171 -1.78 0.71 4.96
N LEU A 172 -2.79 0.19 4.27
CA LEU A 172 -2.76 0.08 2.81
C LEU A 172 -3.35 1.34 2.18
N VAL A 173 -2.57 1.99 1.33
CA VAL A 173 -2.91 3.26 0.67
C VAL A 173 -3.01 3.02 -0.82
N ASP A 174 -4.21 3.09 -1.37
CA ASP A 174 -4.42 3.14 -2.82
C ASP A 174 -3.90 4.48 -3.37
N MET A 175 -2.87 4.38 -4.20
CA MET A 175 -2.14 5.49 -4.80
C MET A 175 -2.53 5.76 -6.25
N ARG A 176 -3.48 5.02 -6.84
CA ARG A 176 -3.78 5.09 -8.29
C ARG A 176 -4.02 6.53 -8.78
N ALA A 177 -4.78 7.32 -8.03
CA ALA A 177 -5.07 8.72 -8.37
C ALA A 177 -3.96 9.70 -7.97
N PHE A 178 -3.05 9.32 -7.06
CA PHE A 178 -1.89 10.12 -6.68
C PHE A 178 -0.80 10.02 -7.76
N LYS A 179 -0.55 11.12 -8.49
CA LYS A 179 0.53 11.21 -9.50
C LYS A 179 0.66 9.95 -10.40
N HIS A 180 -0.47 9.41 -10.86
CA HIS A 180 -0.51 8.18 -11.67
C HIS A 180 0.14 6.96 -10.98
N GLY A 181 -0.08 6.81 -9.67
CA GLY A 181 0.48 5.77 -8.83
C GLY A 181 1.75 6.16 -8.07
N GLY A 182 2.39 7.28 -8.45
CA GLY A 182 3.67 7.74 -7.91
C GLY A 182 4.83 6.76 -8.16
N ASP A 183 6.05 7.20 -7.86
CA ASP A 183 7.23 6.35 -7.90
C ASP A 183 7.74 5.96 -6.49
N LYS A 184 8.90 5.28 -6.43
CA LYS A 184 9.51 4.89 -5.15
C LYS A 184 9.96 6.10 -4.33
N ALA A 185 10.36 7.19 -4.98
CA ALA A 185 10.76 8.43 -4.31
C ALA A 185 9.55 9.12 -3.70
N ASP A 186 8.40 9.17 -4.38
CA ASP A 186 7.14 9.67 -3.82
C ASP A 186 6.74 8.91 -2.55
N ARG A 187 6.76 7.57 -2.60
CA ARG A 187 6.42 6.69 -1.46
C ARG A 187 7.36 6.90 -0.28
N ALA A 188 8.67 6.95 -0.55
CA ALA A 188 9.67 7.25 0.48
C ALA A 188 9.51 8.67 1.03
N HIS A 189 9.16 9.66 0.20
CA HIS A 189 8.90 11.02 0.65
C HIS A 189 7.70 11.05 1.60
N ILE A 190 6.56 10.48 1.19
CA ILE A 190 5.35 10.47 2.01
C ILE A 190 5.60 9.78 3.35
N ALA A 191 6.24 8.62 3.36
CA ALA A 191 6.41 7.85 4.58
C ALA A 191 7.57 8.34 5.47
N LEU A 192 8.75 8.61 4.91
CA LEU A 192 9.98 8.90 5.69
C LEU A 192 10.39 10.37 5.64
N GLY A 193 9.94 11.13 4.63
CA GLY A 193 10.28 12.54 4.46
C GLY A 193 11.39 12.78 3.44
N GLY A 194 11.51 14.02 3.00
CA GLY A 194 12.39 14.37 1.88
C GLY A 194 13.89 14.17 2.18
N LYS A 195 14.27 14.05 3.45
CA LYS A 195 15.66 13.72 3.85
C LYS A 195 16.08 12.34 3.33
N PHE A 196 15.12 11.41 3.20
CA PHE A 196 15.33 10.04 2.72
C PHE A 196 15.22 9.91 1.19
N VAL A 197 15.03 11.02 0.50
CA VAL A 197 14.87 11.09 -0.96
C VAL A 197 16.08 11.83 -1.56
N PRO A 198 16.62 11.39 -2.72
CA PRO A 198 17.70 12.12 -3.39
C PRO A 198 17.28 13.54 -3.76
N GLN A 199 18.21 14.50 -3.68
CA GLN A 199 17.93 15.93 -3.91
C GLN A 199 17.03 16.28 -5.11
N PRO A 200 17.21 15.73 -6.33
CA PRO A 200 16.38 16.11 -7.46
C PRO A 200 14.90 15.73 -7.31
N PHE A 201 14.57 14.81 -6.40
CA PHE A 201 13.21 14.34 -6.15
C PHE A 201 12.63 14.87 -4.83
N ARG A 202 13.30 15.80 -4.16
CA ARG A 202 12.82 16.38 -2.90
C ARG A 202 11.79 17.47 -3.19
N HIS A 203 10.57 17.25 -2.71
CA HIS A 203 9.54 18.28 -2.64
C HIS A 203 9.68 19.23 -1.44
N TYR A 204 9.57 20.53 -1.72
CA TYR A 204 9.55 21.61 -0.74
C TYR A 204 8.24 22.39 -0.88
N PHE A 205 7.45 22.46 0.17
CA PHE A 205 6.23 23.26 0.18
C PHE A 205 6.48 24.58 0.91
N GLU A 206 6.21 25.71 0.25
CA GLU A 206 6.48 27.06 0.79
C GLU A 206 7.91 27.23 1.32
N GLY A 207 8.89 26.69 0.59
CA GLY A 207 10.32 26.75 0.95
C GLY A 207 10.74 25.81 2.07
N LYS A 208 9.83 25.01 2.64
CA LYS A 208 10.12 24.02 3.69
C LYS A 208 10.13 22.62 3.12
N LEU A 209 11.14 21.83 3.47
CA LEU A 209 11.21 20.43 3.10
C LEU A 209 10.00 19.69 3.68
N ILE A 210 9.26 18.96 2.86
CA ILE A 210 8.16 18.15 3.35
C ILE A 210 8.73 16.98 4.16
N THR A 211 8.32 16.87 5.41
CA THR A 211 8.64 15.76 6.32
C THR A 211 7.60 14.65 6.18
N GLY A 212 7.99 13.39 6.37
CA GLY A 212 7.13 12.22 6.12
C GLY A 212 6.36 11.77 7.36
N VAL A 213 5.40 10.87 7.19
CA VAL A 213 4.54 10.36 8.28
C VAL A 213 5.35 9.87 9.49
N PHE A 214 6.45 9.17 9.24
CA PHE A 214 7.34 8.62 10.28
C PHE A 214 8.47 9.56 10.72
N ASP A 215 8.62 10.73 10.09
CA ASP A 215 9.63 11.71 10.48
C ASP A 215 9.23 12.36 11.83
N SER A 216 10.17 12.47 12.76
CA SER A 216 9.95 13.06 14.08
C SER A 216 9.68 14.57 14.01
N GLU A 217 10.10 15.24 12.94
CA GLU A 217 9.82 16.66 12.69
C GLU A 217 8.42 16.89 12.11
N THR A 218 7.69 15.84 11.72
CA THR A 218 6.33 15.96 11.21
C THR A 218 5.36 16.33 12.33
N ASN A 219 4.81 17.53 12.22
CA ASN A 219 3.87 18.13 13.17
C ASN A 219 2.41 18.10 12.67
N GLN A 220 2.09 17.16 11.77
CA GLN A 220 0.71 16.94 11.33
C GLN A 220 -0.09 16.23 12.43
N LYS A 221 -1.39 16.52 12.51
CA LYS A 221 -2.30 15.84 13.43
C LYS A 221 -2.30 14.33 13.19
N GLY A 222 -2.08 13.54 14.24
CA GLY A 222 -1.96 12.09 14.14
C GLY A 222 -0.57 11.55 13.79
N ALA A 223 0.43 12.41 13.57
CA ALA A 223 1.78 11.95 13.23
C ALA A 223 2.48 11.24 14.39
N ALA A 224 2.29 11.70 15.62
CA ALA A 224 2.85 11.04 16.80
C ALA A 224 2.24 9.64 16.98
N GLU A 225 0.92 9.55 16.84
CA GLU A 225 0.16 8.32 16.94
C GLU A 225 0.56 7.33 15.83
N ALA A 226 0.76 7.80 14.60
CA ALA A 226 1.27 6.98 13.50
C ALA A 226 2.68 6.44 13.82
N ARG A 227 3.60 7.28 14.30
CA ARG A 227 4.97 6.87 14.66
C ARG A 227 5.00 5.81 15.75
N GLU A 228 4.09 5.88 16.72
CA GLU A 228 4.04 4.97 17.87
C GLU A 228 3.28 3.67 17.60
N ARG A 229 2.41 3.63 16.59
CA ARG A 229 1.43 2.54 16.43
C ARG A 229 1.44 1.87 15.08
N LEU A 230 1.84 2.55 14.01
CA LEU A 230 1.80 1.99 12.66
C LEU A 230 3.14 1.34 12.32
N HIS A 231 3.15 0.05 11.97
CA HIS A 231 4.38 -0.64 11.61
C HIS A 231 4.77 -0.39 10.14
N PHE A 232 3.79 -0.45 9.24
CA PHE A 232 4.02 -0.28 7.80
C PHE A 232 2.99 0.60 7.13
N ILE A 233 3.43 1.36 6.13
CA ILE A 233 2.55 1.90 5.09
C ILE A 233 2.81 1.08 3.83
N GLY A 234 1.80 0.38 3.33
CA GLY A 234 1.82 -0.29 2.04
C GLY A 234 1.15 0.57 0.97
N PHE A 235 1.92 1.04 -0.01
CA PHE A 235 1.41 1.82 -1.12
C PHE A 235 1.01 0.90 -2.26
N VAL A 236 -0.27 0.92 -2.62
CA VAL A 236 -0.86 0.04 -3.64
C VAL A 236 -1.05 0.79 -4.94
N ASN A 237 -0.54 0.25 -6.04
CA ASN A 237 -0.70 0.80 -7.38
C ASN A 237 -1.05 -0.32 -8.37
N GLU A 238 -2.27 -0.83 -8.28
CA GLU A 238 -2.77 -1.86 -9.20
C GLU A 238 -2.91 -1.28 -10.62
N LYS A 239 -2.26 -1.93 -11.58
CA LYS A 239 -2.40 -1.67 -13.02
C LYS A 239 -3.15 -2.76 -13.77
N ALA A 240 -3.36 -3.91 -13.10
CA ALA A 240 -4.02 -5.07 -13.66
C ALA A 240 -4.88 -5.73 -12.58
N TYR A 241 -6.08 -6.15 -12.96
CA TYR A 241 -7.06 -6.79 -12.08
C TYR A 241 -7.17 -8.27 -12.45
N GLY A 242 -6.93 -9.12 -11.47
CA GLY A 242 -6.88 -10.56 -11.63
C GLY A 242 -6.43 -11.25 -10.35
N ASP A 243 -6.58 -12.56 -10.29
CA ASP A 243 -6.11 -13.32 -9.14
C ASP A 243 -4.58 -13.24 -9.04
N GLY A 244 -4.08 -13.05 -7.82
CA GLY A 244 -2.64 -12.90 -7.56
C GLY A 244 -2.02 -11.54 -7.94
N THR A 245 -2.76 -10.60 -8.56
CA THR A 245 -2.17 -9.31 -8.98
C THR A 245 -2.07 -8.26 -7.86
N PHE A 246 -2.87 -8.39 -6.79
CA PHE A 246 -2.91 -7.41 -5.71
C PHE A 246 -1.57 -7.30 -4.97
N GLY A 247 -1.06 -8.43 -4.47
CA GLY A 247 0.17 -8.47 -3.66
C GLY A 247 1.39 -7.83 -4.32
N PRO A 248 1.73 -8.19 -5.57
CA PRO A 248 2.82 -7.57 -6.33
C PRO A 248 2.68 -6.07 -6.58
N SER A 249 1.48 -5.50 -6.41
CA SER A 249 1.24 -4.07 -6.57
C SER A 249 1.51 -3.26 -5.30
N ILE A 250 1.84 -3.91 -4.19
CA ILE A 250 2.09 -3.28 -2.89
C ILE A 250 3.59 -3.04 -2.71
N GLN A 251 3.95 -1.81 -2.35
CA GLN A 251 5.29 -1.47 -1.87
C GLN A 251 5.21 -0.91 -0.47
N PHE A 252 5.91 -1.55 0.46
CA PHE A 252 5.92 -1.19 1.87
C PHE A 252 7.04 -0.23 2.22
N ILE A 253 6.76 0.65 3.18
CA ILE A 253 7.76 1.38 3.95
C ILE A 253 7.60 0.99 5.41
N ALA A 254 8.69 0.54 6.02
CA ALA A 254 8.78 0.20 7.44
C ALA A 254 8.95 1.46 8.30
N ASN A 255 8.28 1.50 9.44
CA ASN A 255 8.42 2.57 10.42
C ASN A 255 9.75 2.44 11.18
N ASN A 256 10.66 3.37 10.94
CA ASN A 256 11.98 3.43 11.58
C ASN A 256 11.94 3.80 13.08
N ASN A 257 10.78 4.18 13.61
CA ASN A 257 10.59 4.42 15.05
C ASN A 257 10.27 3.12 15.82
N LEU A 258 9.77 2.09 15.12
CA LEU A 258 9.36 0.81 15.72
C LEU A 258 10.35 -0.33 15.43
N PHE A 259 11.07 -0.27 14.32
CA PHE A 259 12.07 -1.26 13.94
C PHE A 259 13.49 -0.74 14.16
N LYS A 260 14.34 -1.54 14.84
CA LYS A 260 15.73 -1.19 15.09
C LYS A 260 16.65 -1.59 13.94
N SER A 261 16.23 -2.56 13.14
CA SER A 261 16.97 -3.11 12.01
C SER A 261 16.06 -3.42 10.83
N ALA A 262 16.66 -3.67 9.66
CA ALA A 262 15.92 -4.10 8.48
C ALA A 262 15.36 -5.52 8.66
N GLU A 263 16.09 -6.36 9.38
CA GLU A 263 15.73 -7.72 9.73
C GLU A 263 14.48 -7.76 10.61
N ASP A 264 14.36 -6.84 11.59
CA ASP A 264 13.14 -6.74 12.42
C ASP A 264 11.91 -6.41 11.57
N ALA A 265 12.05 -5.52 10.60
CA ALA A 265 10.97 -5.15 9.69
C ALA A 265 10.59 -6.32 8.76
N GLN A 266 11.58 -7.04 8.23
CA GLN A 266 11.35 -8.22 7.41
C GLN A 266 10.64 -9.32 8.19
N GLU A 267 11.09 -9.57 9.43
CA GLU A 267 10.48 -10.56 10.32
C GLU A 267 9.04 -10.19 10.67
N ALA A 268 8.75 -8.91 10.95
CA ALA A 268 7.39 -8.46 11.22
C ALA A 268 6.41 -8.67 10.05
N LEU A 269 6.94 -8.78 8.83
CA LEU A 269 6.18 -8.95 7.58
C LEU A 269 6.34 -10.36 6.94
N ALA A 270 7.14 -11.26 7.54
CA ALA A 270 7.48 -12.56 6.97
C ALA A 270 6.29 -13.50 6.73
N GLY A 271 5.17 -13.31 7.44
CA GLY A 271 3.92 -14.06 7.27
C GLY A 271 2.88 -13.40 6.36
N TRP A 272 3.26 -12.36 5.61
CA TRP A 272 2.36 -11.66 4.69
C TRP A 272 1.89 -12.60 3.56
N PRO A 273 0.58 -12.86 3.41
CA PRO A 273 0.10 -13.97 2.57
C PRO A 273 0.04 -13.63 1.07
N LEU A 274 0.27 -12.37 0.68
CA LEU A 274 0.10 -11.93 -0.71
C LEU A 274 1.42 -11.90 -1.48
N GLY A 275 2.27 -12.91 -1.26
CA GLY A 275 3.59 -13.03 -1.87
C GLY A 275 4.70 -12.30 -1.11
N VAL A 276 5.91 -12.35 -1.64
CA VAL A 276 7.11 -11.78 -0.99
C VAL A 276 6.98 -10.25 -0.93
N PRO A 277 6.94 -9.64 0.26
CA PRO A 277 6.71 -8.20 0.36
C PRO A 277 7.94 -7.40 -0.08
N GLU A 278 7.72 -6.33 -0.86
CA GLU A 278 8.78 -5.37 -1.20
C GLU A 278 8.80 -4.23 -0.16
N ILE A 279 9.79 -4.24 0.75
CA ILE A 279 9.99 -3.15 1.73
C ILE A 279 11.09 -2.22 1.23
N LEU A 280 10.75 -1.00 0.81
CA LEU A 280 11.68 -0.12 0.09
C LEU A 280 12.86 0.37 0.94
N ASN A 281 12.66 0.57 2.25
CA ASN A 281 13.69 1.02 3.19
C ASN A 281 14.30 -0.12 4.04
N ALA A 282 13.91 -1.36 3.79
CA ALA A 282 14.46 -2.56 4.42
C ALA A 282 14.37 -3.74 3.43
N PRO A 283 14.95 -3.60 2.22
CA PRO A 283 14.76 -4.60 1.17
C PRO A 283 15.24 -5.96 1.66
N PHE A 284 14.44 -7.01 1.45
CA PHE A 284 14.88 -8.39 1.63
C PHE A 284 16.20 -8.52 0.90
N GLY A 285 17.28 -8.78 1.65
CA GLY A 285 18.63 -8.71 1.13
C GLY A 285 18.65 -9.47 -0.19
N ALA A 286 18.99 -8.78 -1.29
CA ALA A 286 19.23 -9.45 -2.56
C ALA A 286 20.08 -10.67 -2.22
N THR A 287 19.57 -11.87 -2.53
CA THR A 287 20.22 -13.17 -2.28
C THR A 287 21.70 -12.93 -2.29
N SER A 288 22.36 -12.95 -1.12
CA SER A 288 23.68 -12.33 -1.00
C SER A 288 24.55 -12.80 -2.16
N ALA A 289 25.46 -11.99 -2.69
CA ALA A 289 26.27 -12.40 -3.85
C ALA A 289 26.87 -13.81 -3.67
N ASN A 290 27.13 -14.20 -2.42
CA ASN A 290 27.53 -15.54 -2.02
C ASN A 290 26.43 -16.61 -2.18
N VAL A 291 25.18 -16.36 -1.78
CA VAL A 291 24.04 -17.29 -1.98
C VAL A 291 23.64 -17.37 -3.45
N ALA A 292 23.66 -16.27 -4.21
CA ALA A 292 23.43 -16.30 -5.66
C ALA A 292 24.54 -17.08 -6.40
N LYS A 293 25.80 -16.90 -5.98
CA LYS A 293 26.95 -17.68 -6.47
C LYS A 293 26.84 -19.14 -6.06
N LEU A 294 26.36 -19.44 -4.85
CA LEU A 294 26.13 -20.80 -4.38
C LEU A 294 25.02 -21.49 -5.18
N ALA A 295 23.88 -20.83 -5.41
CA ALA A 295 22.79 -21.36 -6.22
C ALA A 295 23.24 -21.63 -7.66
N LYS A 296 24.01 -20.71 -8.26
CA LYS A 296 24.61 -20.91 -9.59
C LYS A 296 25.61 -22.07 -9.60
N ALA A 297 26.46 -22.18 -8.59
CA ALA A 297 27.40 -23.29 -8.45
C ALA A 297 26.65 -24.63 -8.29
N MET A 298 25.61 -24.68 -7.47
CA MET A 298 24.76 -25.86 -7.28
C MET A 298 23.98 -26.25 -8.53
N SER A 299 23.56 -25.29 -9.37
CA SER A 299 22.88 -25.59 -10.63
C SER A 299 23.82 -26.16 -11.71
N ALA A 300 25.13 -26.00 -11.53
CA ALA A 300 26.15 -26.43 -12.49
C ALA A 300 26.78 -27.78 -12.12
N ILE A 301 26.47 -28.36 -10.95
CA ILE A 301 27.01 -29.67 -10.55
C ILE A 301 26.28 -30.80 -11.28
N THR A 302 27.03 -31.81 -11.68
CA THR A 302 26.49 -33.05 -12.21
C THR A 302 25.89 -33.91 -11.09
N VAL A 303 25.09 -34.91 -11.46
CA VAL A 303 24.47 -35.84 -10.49
C VAL A 303 25.52 -36.56 -9.63
N ALA A 304 26.67 -36.92 -10.21
CA ALA A 304 27.77 -37.55 -9.48
C ALA A 304 28.42 -36.59 -8.46
N GLU A 305 28.69 -35.34 -8.87
CA GLU A 305 29.25 -34.31 -7.99
C GLU A 305 28.27 -33.90 -6.88
N GLY A 306 26.97 -33.91 -7.17
CA GLY A 306 25.91 -33.68 -6.19
C GLY A 306 25.85 -34.78 -5.11
N ALA A 307 26.03 -36.04 -5.51
CA ALA A 307 26.10 -37.16 -4.56
C ALA A 307 27.33 -37.07 -3.66
N ASP A 308 28.49 -36.70 -4.22
CA ASP A 308 29.73 -36.52 -3.46
C ASP A 308 29.67 -35.33 -2.50
N LEU A 309 29.12 -34.20 -2.95
CA LEU A 309 28.88 -33.04 -2.10
C LEU A 309 27.91 -33.40 -0.96
N SER A 310 26.81 -34.10 -1.25
CA SER A 310 25.87 -34.54 -0.23
C SER A 310 26.53 -35.43 0.82
N ARG A 311 27.39 -36.38 0.41
CA ARG A 311 28.13 -37.24 1.32
C ARG A 311 29.08 -36.44 2.22
N LEU A 312 29.84 -35.52 1.65
CA LEU A 312 30.76 -34.65 2.41
C LEU A 312 30.04 -33.78 3.45
N LEU A 313 28.87 -33.24 3.10
CA LEU A 313 28.09 -32.43 4.03
C LEU A 313 27.47 -33.29 5.15
N LYS A 314 27.01 -34.51 4.82
CA LYS A 314 26.51 -35.47 5.81
C LYS A 314 27.60 -35.90 6.79
N ASP A 315 28.80 -36.23 6.29
CA ASP A 315 29.95 -36.63 7.11
C ASP A 315 30.43 -35.48 8.02
N ARG A 316 30.46 -34.25 7.50
CA ARG A 316 30.94 -33.07 8.24
C ARG A 316 29.99 -32.63 9.35
N TRP A 317 28.69 -32.82 9.17
CA TRP A 317 27.67 -32.37 10.12
C TRP A 317 26.93 -33.49 10.85
N GLY A 318 27.36 -34.75 10.69
CA GLY A 318 26.78 -35.89 11.40
C GLY A 318 25.32 -36.16 11.02
N LEU A 319 24.91 -35.81 9.80
CA LEU A 319 23.54 -36.01 9.34
C LEU A 319 23.37 -37.46 8.90
N SER A 320 22.46 -38.20 9.54
CA SER A 320 22.16 -39.58 9.16
C SER A 320 21.53 -39.64 7.77
N SER A 321 21.76 -40.78 7.09
CA SER A 321 21.34 -41.03 5.71
C SER A 321 19.86 -40.79 5.47
#